data_AF-A0A528CSZ0-F1
#
_entry.id   AF-A0A528CSZ0-F1
#
_cell.length_a   1.000
_cell.length_b   1.000
_cell.length_c   1.000
_cell.angle_alpha   90.00
_cell.angle_beta   90.00
_cell.angle_gamma   90.00
#
_symmetry.space_group_name_H-M   'P 1'
#
loop_
_entity.id
_entity.type
_entity.pdbx_description
1 polymer ?
#
loop_
_entity_poly.entity_id
_entity_poly.type
_entity_poly.pdbx_seq_one_letter_code
_entity_poly.pdbx_strand_id
1 'polypeptide(L)'
;AGDGTTTATVLAQAIVKEGAKAVASGMNPMDLKRGIDKAVEAVVAELKANARKVTRNDEIAQVGTISANGDAEIGRFLAEAMEKVGNEGVITVEEAKT
;
A
#
# COMPACT_ATOMS: atom_id res chain seq x y z
N ALA A 1 -6.52 3.04 3.28
CA ALA A 1 -5.85 2.93 1.96
C ALA A 1 -5.79 4.34 1.36
N GLY A 2 -4.67 5.05 1.51
CA GLY A 2 -4.53 6.44 1.06
C GLY A 2 -3.62 6.61 -0.15
N ASP A 3 -2.59 5.77 -0.28
CA ASP A 3 -1.60 5.80 -1.36
C ASP A 3 -1.59 4.45 -2.10
N GLY A 4 -2.34 4.35 -3.19
CA GLY A 4 -2.44 3.09 -3.93
C GLY A 4 -3.33 3.13 -5.16
N THR A 5 -3.94 4.27 -5.46
CA THR A 5 -4.83 4.45 -6.62
C THR A 5 -4.10 4.23 -7.94
N THR A 6 -2.87 4.73 -8.08
CA THR A 6 -2.03 4.54 -9.28
C THR A 6 -1.71 3.06 -9.49
N THR A 7 -1.23 2.39 -8.43
CA THR A 7 -0.92 0.95 -8.47
C THR A 7 -2.16 0.13 -8.78
N ALA A 8 -3.30 0.43 -8.14
CA ALA A 8 -4.56 -0.24 -8.41
C ALA A 8 -4.99 -0.10 -9.88
N THR A 9 -4.83 1.09 -10.46
CA THR A 9 -5.19 1.35 -11.85
C THR A 9 -4.33 0.57 -12.83
N VAL A 10 -3.01 0.54 -12.62
CA VAL A 10 -2.07 -0.21 -13.48
C VAL A 10 -2.32 -1.72 -13.39
N LEU A 11 -2.52 -2.25 -12.17
CA LEU A 11 -2.81 -3.67 -11.96
C LEU A 11 -4.16 -4.07 -12.59
N ALA A 12 -5.21 -3.26 -12.39
CA ALA A 12 -6.51 -3.52 -12.98
C ALA A 12 -6.42 -3.53 -14.52
N GLN A 13 -5.71 -2.57 -15.12
CA GLN A 13 -5.49 -2.52 -16.56
C GLN A 13 -4.76 -3.78 -17.05
N ALA A 14 -3.69 -4.22 -16.37
CA ALA A 14 -2.93 -5.39 -16.76
C ALA A 14 -3.77 -6.68 -16.71
N ILE A 15 -4.53 -6.88 -15.62
CA ILE A 15 -5.39 -8.06 -15.45
C ILE A 15 -6.48 -8.09 -16.51
N VAL A 16 -7.14 -6.96 -16.79
CA VAL A 16 -8.19 -6.89 -17.81
C VAL A 16 -7.62 -7.15 -19.21
N LYS A 17 -6.45 -6.59 -19.53
CA LYS A 17 -5.82 -6.77 -20.84
C LYS A 17 -5.46 -8.23 -21.11
N GLU A 18 -4.81 -8.90 -20.15
CA GLU A 18 -4.46 -10.31 -20.33
C GLU A 18 -5.68 -11.23 -20.22
N GLY A 19 -6.64 -10.90 -19.36
CA GLY A 19 -7.89 -11.65 -19.27
C GLY A 19 -8.72 -11.59 -20.57
N ALA A 20 -8.78 -10.43 -21.22
CA ALA A 20 -9.46 -10.29 -22.51
C ALA A 20 -8.82 -11.16 -23.61
N LYS A 21 -7.48 -11.27 -23.63
CA LYS A 21 -6.78 -12.18 -24.56
C LYS A 21 -7.09 -13.65 -24.29
N ALA A 22 -7.11 -14.06 -23.02
CA ALA A 22 -7.43 -15.42 -22.62
C ALA A 22 -8.88 -15.81 -22.97
N VAL A 23 -9.82 -14.88 -22.81
CA VAL A 23 -11.21 -15.10 -23.25
C VAL A 23 -11.31 -15.18 -24.77
N ALA A 24 -10.57 -14.34 -25.51
CA ALA A 24 -10.54 -14.37 -26.97
C ALA A 24 -9.93 -15.68 -27.52
N SER A 25 -9.05 -16.36 -26.79
CA SER A 25 -8.54 -17.70 -27.15
C SER A 25 -9.49 -18.86 -26.78
N GLY A 26 -10.70 -18.56 -26.30
CA GLY A 26 -11.73 -19.55 -25.99
C GLY A 26 -11.71 -20.06 -24.55
N MET A 27 -10.93 -19.45 -23.64
CA MET A 27 -10.98 -19.81 -22.22
C MET A 27 -12.28 -19.30 -21.58
N ASN A 28 -12.84 -20.09 -20.66
CA ASN A 28 -14.04 -19.72 -19.93
C ASN A 28 -13.78 -18.54 -18.98
N PRO A 29 -14.47 -17.40 -19.12
CA PRO A 29 -14.29 -16.23 -18.26
C PRO A 29 -14.51 -16.52 -16.77
N MET A 30 -15.42 -17.44 -16.44
CA MET A 30 -15.72 -17.79 -15.05
C MET A 30 -14.57 -18.55 -14.38
N ASP A 31 -13.93 -19.46 -15.13
CA ASP A 31 -12.77 -20.21 -14.64
C ASP A 31 -11.56 -19.28 -14.51
N LEU A 32 -11.40 -18.34 -15.44
CA LEU A 32 -10.36 -17.31 -15.39
C LEU A 32 -10.52 -16.44 -14.13
N LYS A 33 -11.73 -15.92 -13.88
CA LYS A 33 -12.03 -15.15 -12.67
C LYS A 33 -11.71 -15.95 -11.41
N ARG A 34 -12.16 -17.19 -11.34
CA ARG A 34 -11.93 -18.05 -10.16
C ARG A 34 -10.45 -18.33 -9.94
N GLY A 35 -9.67 -18.49 -11.00
CA GLY A 35 -8.21 -18.64 -10.93
C GLY A 35 -7.53 -17.37 -10.41
N ILE A 36 -7.94 -16.20 -10.94
CA ILE A 36 -7.44 -14.90 -10.49
C ILE A 36 -7.76 -14.67 -9.01
N ASP A 37 -9.00 -14.91 -8.58
CA ASP A 37 -9.42 -14.71 -7.19
C ASP A 37 -8.56 -15.57 -6.23
N LYS A 38 -8.33 -16.85 -6.56
CA LYS A 38 -7.45 -17.73 -5.77
C LYS A 38 -6.00 -17.27 -5.73
N ALA A 39 -5.47 -16.79 -6.86
CA ALA A 39 -4.11 -16.27 -6.93
C ALA A 39 -3.96 -15.01 -6.07
N VAL A 40 -4.95 -14.11 -6.10
CA VAL A 40 -4.97 -12.91 -5.26
C VAL A 40 -4.99 -13.27 -3.78
N GLU A 41 -5.82 -14.24 -3.36
CA GLU A 41 -5.85 -14.71 -1.97
C GLU A 41 -4.48 -15.23 -1.50
N ALA A 42 -3.82 -16.06 -2.31
CA ALA A 42 -2.48 -16.58 -2.01
C ALA A 42 -1.43 -15.47 -1.89
N VAL A 43 -1.43 -14.52 -2.83
CA VAL A 43 -0.50 -13.37 -2.83
C VAL A 43 -0.74 -12.47 -1.62
N VAL A 44 -1.99 -12.22 -1.24
CA VAL A 44 -2.32 -11.43 -0.05
C VAL A 44 -1.85 -12.12 1.23
N ALA A 45 -1.99 -13.44 1.32
CA ALA A 45 -1.47 -14.21 2.45
C ALA A 45 0.06 -14.11 2.56
N GLU A 46 0.76 -14.26 1.44
CA GLU A 46 2.22 -14.15 1.38
C GLU A 46 2.73 -12.73 1.68
N LEU A 47 2.05 -11.70 1.19
CA LEU A 47 2.35 -10.30 1.52
C LEU A 47 2.26 -10.04 3.03
N LYS A 48 1.22 -10.58 3.69
CA LYS A 48 1.08 -10.47 5.14
C LYS A 48 2.18 -11.20 5.90
N ALA A 49 2.61 -12.36 5.40
CA ALA A 49 3.70 -13.12 6.01
C ALA A 49 5.06 -12.41 5.90
N ASN A 50 5.29 -11.70 4.78
CA ASN A 50 6.52 -10.95 4.54
C ASN A 50 6.51 -9.52 5.14
N ALA A 51 5.37 -9.06 5.66
CA ALA A 51 5.26 -7.73 6.23
C ALA A 51 6.10 -7.61 7.51
N ARG A 52 7.12 -6.74 7.47
CA ARG A 52 7.90 -6.40 8.66
C ARG A 52 7.12 -5.41 9.53
N LYS A 53 6.88 -5.78 10.79
CA LYS A 53 6.32 -4.85 11.77
C LYS A 53 7.34 -3.78 12.12
N VAL A 54 6.90 -2.53 12.09
CA VAL A 54 7.66 -1.38 12.59
C VAL A 54 7.48 -1.34 14.10
N THR A 55 8.57 -1.32 14.86
CA THR A 55 8.52 -1.39 16.33
C THR A 55 9.29 -0.29 17.02
N ARG A 56 10.24 0.36 16.33
CA ARG A 56 11.08 1.41 16.90
C ARG A 56 10.73 2.77 16.30
N ASN A 57 10.87 3.81 17.12
CA ASN A 57 10.61 5.19 16.68
C ASN A 57 11.55 5.61 15.53
N ASP A 58 12.80 5.14 15.54
CA ASP A 58 13.76 5.36 14.45
C ASP A 58 13.27 4.81 13.11
N GLU A 59 12.56 3.67 13.14
CA GLU A 59 11.98 3.07 11.93
C GLU A 59 10.77 3.88 11.45
N ILE A 60 9.99 4.47 12.37
CA ILE A 60 8.88 5.38 12.03
C ILE A 60 9.44 6.65 11.36
N ALA A 61 10.51 7.22 11.90
CA ALA A 61 11.19 8.37 11.30
C ALA A 61 11.70 8.03 9.90
N GLN A 62 12.35 6.88 9.74
CA GLN A 62 12.87 6.43 8.45
C GLN A 62 11.75 6.22 7.42
N VAL A 63 10.65 5.56 7.81
CA VAL A 63 9.50 5.35 6.94
C VAL A 63 8.86 6.70 6.59
N GLY A 64 8.69 7.60 7.55
CA GLY A 64 8.17 8.95 7.34
C GLY A 64 9.02 9.77 6.36
N THR A 65 10.35 9.71 6.49
CA THR A 65 11.28 10.36 5.57
C THR A 65 11.18 9.80 4.15
N ILE A 66 11.11 8.47 4.00
CA ILE A 66 10.96 7.83 2.68
C ILE A 66 9.60 8.23 2.06
N SER A 67 8.54 8.24 2.86
CA SER A 67 7.19 8.64 2.40
C SER A 67 7.09 10.13 2.07
N ALA A 68 7.90 10.98 2.70
CA ALA A 68 7.96 12.41 2.44
C ALA A 68 8.96 12.78 1.32
N ASN A 69 9.19 11.89 0.35
CA ASN A 69 10.15 12.08 -0.76
C ASN A 69 11.59 12.37 -0.32
N GLY A 70 12.03 11.84 0.83
CA GLY A 70 13.38 12.01 1.35
C GLY A 70 13.54 13.17 2.33
N ASP A 71 12.46 13.83 2.74
CA ASP A 71 12.52 14.89 3.74
C ASP A 71 12.72 14.32 5.17
N ALA A 72 13.94 14.52 5.68
CA ALA A 72 14.33 14.07 7.02
C ALA A 72 13.65 14.89 8.13
N GLU A 73 13.29 16.15 7.86
CA GLU A 73 12.66 17.03 8.83
C GLU A 73 11.20 16.63 9.06
N ILE A 74 10.46 16.34 7.98
CA ILE A 74 9.08 15.81 8.04
C ILE A 74 9.05 14.46 8.75
N GLY A 75 9.97 13.55 8.41
CA GLY A 75 10.06 12.24 9.07
C GLY A 75 10.32 12.35 10.59
N ARG A 76 11.17 13.28 11.03
CA ARG A 76 11.42 13.54 12.46
C ARG A 76 10.17 14.10 13.15
N PHE A 77 9.50 15.07 12.55
CA PHE A 77 8.26 15.63 13.13
C PHE A 77 7.16 14.57 13.26
N LEU A 78 7.03 13.68 12.28
CA LEU A 78 6.12 12.53 12.34
C LEU A 78 6.46 11.57 13.47
N ALA A 79 7.74 11.23 13.65
CA ALA A 79 8.19 10.34 14.73
C ALA A 79 7.93 10.94 16.12
N GLU A 80 8.21 12.23 16.31
CA GLU A 80 7.92 12.93 17.57
C GLU A 80 6.41 13.02 17.86
N ALA A 81 5.59 13.24 16.83
CA ALA A 81 4.14 13.24 16.96
C ALA A 81 3.61 11.84 17.33
N MET A 82 4.10 10.79 16.66
CA MET A 82 3.73 9.40 16.94
C MET A 82 4.16 8.94 18.33
N GLU A 83 5.32 9.40 18.83
CA GLU A 83 5.78 9.10 20.19
C GLU A 83 4.88 9.72 21.26
N LYS A 84 4.38 10.94 21.03
CA LYS A 84 3.51 11.65 21.97
C LYS A 84 2.09 11.08 22.02
N VAL A 85 1.52 10.67 20.88
CA VAL A 85 0.13 10.20 20.79
C VAL A 85 0.02 8.68 20.91
N GLY A 86 1.11 7.95 20.67
CA GLY A 86 1.14 6.48 20.63
C GLY A 86 0.70 5.92 19.27
N ASN A 87 0.95 4.63 19.05
CA ASN A 87 0.82 3.96 17.75
C ASN A 87 -0.61 3.95 17.15
N GLU A 88 -1.64 4.20 17.96
CA GLU A 88 -3.05 4.23 17.52
C GLU A 88 -3.65 5.66 17.57
N GLY A 89 -2.78 6.67 17.67
CA GLY A 89 -3.14 8.08 17.76
C GLY A 89 -3.67 8.68 16.47
N VAL A 90 -4.58 9.65 16.58
CA VAL A 90 -4.99 10.51 15.45
C VAL A 90 -4.10 11.76 15.45
N ILE A 91 -3.34 11.95 14.37
CA ILE A 91 -2.51 13.14 14.15
C ILE A 91 -3.26 14.05 13.17
N THR A 92 -3.52 15.29 13.58
CA THR A 92 -4.10 16.33 12.73
C THR A 92 -3.00 17.28 12.28
N VAL A 93 -2.93 17.54 10.98
CA VAL A 93 -2.04 18.56 10.40
C VAL A 93 -2.88 19.77 10.02
N GLU A 94 -2.52 20.94 10.52
CA GLU A 94 -3.08 22.22 10.09
C GLU A 94 -2.00 23.02 9.37
N GLU A 95 -2.32 23.58 8.19
CA GLU A 95 -1.45 24.54 7.53
C GLU A 95 -1.56 25.88 8.24
N ALA A 96 -0.45 26.37 8.81
CA ALA A 96 -0.37 27.76 9.24
C ALA A 96 -0.34 28.64 7.98
N LYS A 97 -1.44 29.33 7.67
CA LYS A 97 -1.40 30.47 6.76
C LYS A 97 -0.57 31.59 7.41
N THR A 98 0.69 31.68 7.03
CA THR A 98 1.43 32.96 7.04
C THR A 98 1.17 33.72 5.76
#